data_AF-A0A1S1JZC6-F1
#
_entry.id   AF-A0A1S1JZC6-F1
#
_cell.length_a   1.000
_cell.length_b   1.000
_cell.length_c   1.000
_cell.angle_alpha   90.00
_cell.angle_beta   90.00
_cell.angle_gamma   90.00
#
_symmetry.space_group_name_H-M   'P 1'
#
loop_
_entity.id
_entity.type
_entity.pdbx_description
1 polymer ?
#
loop_
_entity_poly.entity_id
_entity_poly.type
_entity_poly.pdbx_seq_one_letter_code
_entity_poly.pdbx_strand_id
1 'polypeptide(L)'
;MANAARNDVPPEVIVDIARNQHITPQSFDVLKGAERVTDNNGKSYFLLPKGTGSEDARKAALMTYILNADTGYEDAEGSAGNDFSETPYTAAEVQRIIERQNANGWSYAAAEHFTGRLTTTPNGMLMGLGGNLIEDPMSQQGGSTYGDVFLMNIDNPSDPAQQLRDIIRNGHAYYENDNGGPARPGALDLDRLLHHEERHSQQWAQLGFKNFVEQYGQKMLEEQVTGSRNPFETNAGASDGGYHE
;
A
#
# COMPACT_ATOMS: atom_id res chain seq x y z
N MET A 1 21.21 -1.29 -4.10
CA MET A 1 22.23 -2.31 -3.79
C MET A 1 22.18 -2.74 -2.32
N ALA A 2 22.24 -1.83 -1.34
CA ALA A 2 22.24 -2.24 0.09
C ALA A 2 21.01 -3.07 0.50
N ASN A 3 19.79 -2.67 0.10
CA ASN A 3 18.58 -3.44 0.41
C ASN A 3 18.55 -4.80 -0.33
N ALA A 4 18.87 -4.81 -1.63
CA ALA A 4 18.99 -6.05 -2.40
C ALA A 4 19.99 -7.04 -1.76
N ALA A 5 21.13 -6.56 -1.26
CA ALA A 5 22.11 -7.39 -0.57
C ALA A 5 21.61 -7.87 0.81
N ARG A 6 20.83 -7.06 1.53
CA ARG A 6 20.22 -7.44 2.82
C ARG A 6 19.17 -8.53 2.63
N ASN A 7 18.43 -8.49 1.54
CA ASN A 7 17.34 -9.42 1.24
C ASN A 7 17.81 -10.58 0.33
N ASP A 8 19.12 -10.83 0.27
CA ASP A 8 19.74 -11.89 -0.53
C ASP A 8 19.31 -11.95 -2.01
N VAL A 9 18.97 -10.80 -2.59
CA VAL A 9 18.56 -10.69 -4.00
C VAL A 9 19.80 -10.84 -4.90
N PRO A 10 19.82 -11.85 -5.78
CA PRO A 10 20.96 -12.06 -6.66
C PRO A 10 21.16 -10.88 -7.65
N PRO A 11 22.41 -10.46 -7.93
CA PRO A 11 22.68 -9.35 -8.85
C PRO A 11 22.04 -9.50 -10.23
N GLU A 12 21.92 -10.73 -10.74
CA GLU A 12 21.26 -11.04 -12.01
C GLU A 12 19.79 -10.62 -12.04
N VAL A 13 19.07 -10.73 -10.92
CA VAL A 13 17.68 -10.29 -10.81
C VAL A 13 17.58 -8.78 -10.99
N ILE A 14 18.51 -8.02 -10.38
CA ILE A 14 18.60 -6.57 -10.53
C ILE A 14 18.91 -6.18 -11.97
N VAL A 15 19.83 -6.90 -12.62
CA VAL A 15 20.17 -6.69 -14.03
C VAL A 15 18.96 -6.96 -14.94
N ASP A 16 18.22 -8.04 -14.68
CA ASP A 16 17.04 -8.41 -15.47
C ASP A 16 15.91 -7.38 -15.31
N ILE A 17 15.65 -6.91 -14.09
CA ILE A 17 14.69 -5.81 -13.84
C ILE A 17 15.12 -4.57 -14.62
N ALA A 18 16.38 -4.14 -14.49
CA ALA A 18 16.88 -2.95 -15.15
C ALA A 18 16.77 -3.02 -16.68
N ARG A 19 17.11 -4.17 -17.27
CA ARG A 19 17.04 -4.39 -18.71
C ARG A 19 15.59 -4.45 -19.22
N ASN A 20 14.75 -5.27 -18.58
CA ASN A 20 13.40 -5.54 -19.08
C ASN A 20 12.47 -4.34 -18.89
N GLN A 21 12.67 -3.58 -17.81
CA GLN A 21 11.81 -2.44 -17.44
C GLN A 21 12.43 -1.09 -17.80
N HIS A 22 13.56 -1.11 -18.51
CA HIS A 22 14.32 0.09 -18.91
C HIS A 22 14.63 1.03 -17.73
N ILE A 23 14.93 0.46 -16.56
CA ILE A 23 15.24 1.23 -15.36
C ILE A 23 16.71 1.64 -15.41
N THR A 24 16.92 2.94 -15.22
CA THR A 24 18.24 3.57 -15.16
C THR A 24 18.42 4.22 -13.79
N PRO A 25 19.64 4.62 -13.40
CA PRO A 25 19.83 5.42 -12.19
C PRO A 25 18.93 6.68 -12.15
N GLN A 26 18.70 7.32 -13.30
CA GLN A 26 17.84 8.49 -13.45
C GLN A 26 16.36 8.18 -13.20
N SER A 27 15.92 6.92 -13.31
CA SER A 27 14.55 6.54 -12.98
C SER A 27 14.21 6.84 -11.51
N PHE A 28 15.20 6.77 -10.62
CA PHE A 28 15.07 7.06 -9.19
C PHE A 28 15.06 8.56 -8.87
N ASP A 29 15.27 9.44 -9.85
CA ASP A 29 15.25 10.90 -9.63
C ASP A 29 13.90 11.41 -9.13
N VAL A 30 12.81 10.67 -9.39
CA VAL A 30 11.48 10.98 -8.88
C VAL A 30 11.38 10.92 -7.35
N LEU A 31 12.31 10.21 -6.69
CA LEU A 31 12.40 10.17 -5.23
C LEU A 31 13.19 11.36 -4.66
N LYS A 32 13.86 12.16 -5.50
CA LYS A 32 14.61 13.34 -5.04
C LYS A 32 13.64 14.37 -4.48
N GLY A 33 13.94 14.86 -3.28
CA GLY A 33 13.09 15.84 -2.58
C GLY A 33 11.92 15.22 -1.80
N ALA A 34 11.64 13.93 -1.98
CA ALA A 34 10.80 13.19 -1.04
C ALA A 34 11.59 12.89 0.24
N GLU A 35 10.91 12.90 1.38
CA GLU A 35 11.52 12.54 2.65
C GLU A 35 11.53 11.02 2.79
N ARG A 36 12.72 10.44 2.89
CA ARG A 36 12.86 9.01 3.18
C ARG A 36 12.61 8.76 4.66
N VAL A 37 11.68 7.86 4.96
CA VAL A 37 11.45 7.29 6.28
C VAL A 37 11.80 5.81 6.22
N THR A 38 12.46 5.33 7.26
CA THR A 38 12.87 3.93 7.34
C THR A 38 12.23 3.29 8.57
N ASP A 39 11.66 2.10 8.37
CA ASP A 39 11.08 1.31 9.46
C ASP A 39 12.17 0.55 10.24
N ASN A 40 11.75 -0.22 11.24
CA ASN A 40 12.67 -0.99 12.09
C ASN A 40 13.40 -2.12 11.35
N ASN A 41 12.84 -2.57 10.22
CA ASN A 41 13.40 -3.64 9.37
C ASN A 41 14.28 -3.07 8.25
N GLY A 42 14.43 -1.75 8.19
CA GLY A 42 15.29 -1.07 7.22
C GLY A 42 14.63 -0.88 5.85
N LYS A 43 13.31 -1.08 5.71
CA LYS A 43 12.57 -0.74 4.49
C LYS A 43 12.32 0.75 4.42
N SER A 44 12.18 1.24 3.21
CA SER A 44 12.16 2.65 2.88
C SER A 44 10.81 3.04 2.32
N TYR A 45 10.27 4.08 2.92
CA TYR A 45 9.05 4.78 2.51
C TYR A 45 9.44 6.19 2.12
N PHE A 46 8.74 6.80 1.18
CA PHE A 46 9.04 8.18 0.76
C PHE A 46 7.80 9.06 0.85
N LEU A 47 7.81 10.00 1.81
CA LEU A 47 6.76 11.00 1.93
C LEU A 47 6.87 11.97 0.77
N LEU A 48 5.86 11.96 -0.10
CA LEU A 48 5.82 12.72 -1.34
C LEU A 48 5.58 14.21 -1.07
N PRO A 49 6.36 15.12 -1.68
CA PRO A 49 6.11 16.56 -1.61
C PRO A 49 4.65 16.95 -1.92
N LYS A 50 4.20 18.08 -1.36
CA LYS A 50 2.86 18.59 -1.70
C LYS A 50 2.87 19.00 -3.17
N GLY A 51 1.82 18.63 -3.90
CA GLY A 51 1.72 18.92 -5.34
C GLY A 51 2.59 18.03 -6.23
N THR A 52 3.09 16.89 -5.73
CA THR A 52 3.63 15.84 -6.60
C THR A 52 2.55 15.39 -7.57
N GLY A 53 2.83 15.48 -8.87
CA GLY A 53 1.87 15.09 -9.90
C GLY A 53 1.65 13.58 -9.94
N SER A 54 0.47 13.17 -10.39
CA SER A 54 0.06 11.76 -10.49
C SER A 54 1.09 10.81 -11.15
N GLU A 55 1.70 11.20 -12.27
CA GLU A 55 2.71 10.37 -12.95
C GLU A 55 3.97 10.17 -12.11
N ASP A 56 4.44 11.24 -11.44
CA ASP A 56 5.58 11.19 -10.56
C ASP A 56 5.28 10.37 -9.31
N ALA A 57 4.08 10.49 -8.75
CA ALA A 57 3.65 9.68 -7.60
C ALA A 57 3.65 8.18 -7.94
N ARG A 58 3.10 7.81 -9.11
CA ARG A 58 3.12 6.42 -9.62
C ARG A 58 4.54 5.90 -9.80
N LYS A 59 5.39 6.68 -10.46
CA LYS A 59 6.79 6.30 -10.69
C LYS A 59 7.54 6.21 -9.36
N ALA A 60 7.29 7.10 -8.41
CA ALA A 60 7.88 7.05 -7.07
C ALA A 60 7.47 5.78 -6.32
N ALA A 61 6.20 5.37 -6.40
CA ALA A 61 5.75 4.10 -5.82
C ALA A 61 6.51 2.91 -6.42
N LEU A 62 6.65 2.85 -7.75
CA LEU A 62 7.41 1.79 -8.42
C LEU A 62 8.90 1.80 -8.02
N MET A 63 9.53 2.97 -8.01
CA MET A 63 10.94 3.10 -7.63
C MET A 63 11.15 2.75 -6.15
N THR A 64 10.15 2.93 -5.30
CA THR A 64 10.20 2.52 -3.90
C THR A 64 10.20 1.00 -3.76
N TYR A 65 9.33 0.28 -4.50
CA TYR A 65 9.35 -1.19 -4.57
C TYR A 65 10.74 -1.69 -5.02
N ILE A 66 11.25 -1.19 -6.15
CA ILE A 66 12.55 -1.61 -6.70
C ILE A 66 13.71 -1.27 -5.74
N LEU A 67 13.65 -0.13 -5.06
CA LEU A 67 14.68 0.25 -4.08
C LEU A 67 14.69 -0.68 -2.88
N ASN A 68 13.52 -1.08 -2.37
CA ASN A 68 13.40 -1.99 -1.23
C ASN A 68 13.85 -3.39 -1.58
N ALA A 69 13.63 -3.83 -2.83
CA ALA A 69 14.02 -5.15 -3.31
C ALA A 69 13.41 -6.32 -2.52
N ASP A 70 12.28 -6.06 -1.85
CA ASP A 70 11.44 -6.99 -1.10
C ASP A 70 10.25 -6.21 -0.50
N THR A 71 9.15 -6.88 -0.16
CA THR A 71 8.07 -6.25 0.61
C THR A 71 8.23 -6.49 2.11
N GLY A 72 8.98 -7.54 2.50
CA GLY A 72 9.22 -7.95 3.87
C GLY A 72 8.00 -8.58 4.52
N TYR A 73 7.12 -9.16 3.71
CA TYR A 73 5.86 -9.74 4.15
C TYR A 73 6.06 -11.11 4.81
N GLU A 74 7.03 -11.91 4.37
CA GLU A 74 7.42 -13.15 5.08
C GLU A 74 8.12 -12.87 6.43
N ASP A 75 8.73 -11.70 6.57
CA ASP A 75 9.43 -11.26 7.79
C ASP A 75 8.53 -10.51 8.79
N ALA A 76 7.25 -10.32 8.44
CA ALA A 76 6.29 -9.56 9.24
C ALA A 76 5.98 -10.22 10.59
N GLU A 77 5.66 -9.41 11.61
CA GLU A 77 5.19 -9.96 12.88
C GLU A 77 3.88 -10.75 12.67
N GLY A 78 3.88 -12.01 13.11
CA GLY A 78 2.75 -12.92 12.88
C GLY A 78 2.76 -13.60 11.50
N SER A 79 3.86 -13.58 10.76
CA SER A 79 3.95 -14.17 9.40
C SER A 79 3.60 -15.67 9.32
N ALA A 80 3.67 -16.41 10.42
CA ALA A 80 3.16 -17.78 10.49
C ALA A 80 1.65 -17.91 10.22
N GLY A 81 0.90 -16.80 10.31
CA GLY A 81 -0.53 -16.69 10.02
C GLY A 81 -0.85 -15.90 8.76
N ASN A 82 0.13 -15.70 7.87
CA ASN A 82 -0.06 -15.08 6.56
C ASN A 82 -1.04 -15.91 5.70
N ASP A 83 -1.97 -15.24 5.01
CA ASP A 83 -2.97 -15.91 4.17
C ASP A 83 -2.41 -16.33 2.81
N PHE A 84 -1.30 -15.72 2.39
CA PHE A 84 -0.60 -15.98 1.14
C PHE A 84 0.91 -16.05 1.32
N SER A 85 1.60 -16.66 0.38
CA SER A 85 3.06 -16.53 0.25
C SER A 85 3.45 -15.23 -0.43
N GLU A 86 4.61 -14.69 -0.07
CA GLU A 86 5.18 -13.53 -0.75
C GLU A 86 5.49 -13.82 -2.22
N THR A 87 5.20 -12.84 -3.07
CA THR A 87 5.53 -12.95 -4.49
C THR A 87 7.01 -12.66 -4.69
N PRO A 88 7.79 -13.55 -5.34
CA PRO A 88 9.23 -13.36 -5.46
C PRO A 88 9.62 -12.06 -6.17
N TYR A 89 10.60 -11.35 -5.60
CA TYR A 89 11.18 -10.15 -6.20
C TYR A 89 11.89 -10.49 -7.52
N THR A 90 11.23 -10.24 -8.65
CA THR A 90 11.69 -10.60 -9.99
C THR A 90 11.31 -9.55 -11.04
N ALA A 91 11.89 -9.64 -12.24
CA ALA A 91 11.49 -8.78 -13.37
C ALA A 91 10.02 -8.97 -13.79
N ALA A 92 9.49 -10.18 -13.64
CA ALA A 92 8.08 -10.48 -13.88
C ALA A 92 7.18 -9.81 -12.84
N GLU A 93 7.60 -9.79 -11.58
CA GLU A 93 6.85 -9.12 -10.52
C GLU A 93 6.84 -7.60 -10.69
N VAL A 94 7.98 -6.99 -11.06
CA VAL A 94 8.01 -5.56 -11.41
C VAL A 94 7.08 -5.26 -12.60
N GLN A 95 7.04 -6.14 -13.60
CA GLN A 95 6.11 -6.00 -14.74
C GLN A 95 4.64 -6.04 -14.28
N ARG A 96 4.28 -6.98 -13.39
CA ARG A 96 2.94 -7.09 -12.83
C ARG A 96 2.53 -5.81 -12.09
N ILE A 97 3.44 -5.25 -11.28
CA ILE A 97 3.20 -3.97 -10.59
C ILE A 97 3.00 -2.83 -11.59
N ILE A 98 3.82 -2.74 -12.66
CA ILE A 98 3.64 -1.73 -13.71
C ILE A 98 2.26 -1.86 -14.37
N GLU A 99 1.82 -3.08 -14.69
CA GLU A 99 0.51 -3.33 -15.28
C GLU A 99 -0.64 -2.94 -14.35
N ARG A 100 -0.54 -3.30 -13.06
CA ARG A 100 -1.48 -2.89 -12.02
C ARG A 100 -1.55 -1.37 -11.90
N GLN A 101 -0.40 -0.70 -11.81
CA GLN A 101 -0.29 0.76 -11.75
C GLN A 101 -0.87 1.45 -12.99
N ASN A 102 -0.76 0.85 -14.18
CA ASN A 102 -1.36 1.37 -15.39
C ASN A 102 -2.89 1.23 -15.38
N ALA A 103 -3.41 0.06 -14.98
CA ALA A 103 -4.85 -0.17 -14.85
C ALA A 103 -5.50 0.74 -13.79
N ASN A 104 -4.76 1.00 -12.71
CA ASN A 104 -5.17 1.87 -11.61
C ASN A 104 -4.70 3.33 -11.77
N GLY A 105 -4.24 3.74 -12.96
CA GLY A 105 -3.67 5.08 -13.19
C GLY A 105 -4.59 6.25 -12.77
N TRP A 106 -5.91 6.04 -12.83
CA TRP A 106 -6.92 6.98 -12.37
C TRP A 106 -6.84 7.29 -10.87
N SER A 107 -6.38 6.35 -10.04
CA SER A 107 -6.27 6.54 -8.59
C SER A 107 -5.17 7.53 -8.22
N TYR A 108 -4.05 7.55 -8.96
CA TYR A 108 -2.97 8.51 -8.77
C TYR A 108 -3.39 9.95 -9.09
N ALA A 109 -4.32 10.14 -10.04
CA ALA A 109 -4.90 11.46 -10.34
C ALA A 109 -5.83 11.92 -9.21
N ALA A 110 -6.60 11.00 -8.62
CA ALA A 110 -7.43 11.29 -7.45
C ALA A 110 -6.59 11.57 -6.19
N ALA A 111 -5.37 11.03 -6.13
CA ALA A 111 -4.46 11.19 -4.99
C ALA A 111 -4.11 12.66 -4.69
N GLU A 112 -4.14 13.54 -5.70
CA GLU A 112 -3.93 14.98 -5.54
C GLU A 112 -5.06 15.66 -4.75
N HIS A 113 -6.22 15.03 -4.64
CA HIS A 113 -7.40 15.54 -3.93
C HIS A 113 -7.56 15.02 -2.50
N PHE A 114 -6.77 14.00 -2.11
CA PHE A 114 -6.82 13.51 -0.73
C PHE A 114 -6.22 14.53 0.23
N THR A 115 -6.89 14.74 1.35
CA THR A 115 -6.60 15.84 2.30
C THR A 115 -5.31 15.65 3.10
N GLY A 116 -4.67 14.48 2.99
CA GLY A 116 -3.48 14.09 3.74
C GLY A 116 -2.14 14.22 3.00
N ARG A 117 -1.09 13.77 3.70
CA ARG A 117 0.23 13.53 3.10
C ARG A 117 0.22 12.11 2.51
N LEU A 118 0.89 11.91 1.40
CA LEU A 118 1.06 10.59 0.79
C LEU A 118 2.50 10.11 1.01
N THR A 119 2.65 8.80 1.19
CA THR A 119 3.92 8.12 1.18
C THR A 119 3.89 6.97 0.19
N THR A 120 5.01 6.68 -0.45
CA THR A 120 5.17 5.43 -1.19
C THR A 120 5.43 4.27 -0.24
N THR A 121 5.03 3.07 -0.63
CA THR A 121 5.21 1.84 0.16
C THR A 121 6.12 0.83 -0.54
N PRO A 122 6.71 -0.14 0.21
CA PRO A 122 7.48 -1.24 -0.36
C PRO A 122 6.70 -2.10 -1.36
N ASN A 123 5.37 -2.10 -1.37
CA ASN A 123 4.50 -2.90 -2.26
C ASN A 123 4.18 -2.20 -3.60
N GLY A 124 4.83 -1.07 -3.88
CA GLY A 124 4.63 -0.31 -5.12
C GLY A 124 3.32 0.46 -5.17
N MET A 125 2.75 0.79 -4.01
CA MET A 125 1.52 1.56 -3.85
C MET A 125 1.78 2.89 -3.14
N LEU A 126 0.74 3.71 -3.04
CA LEU A 126 0.71 4.84 -2.11
C LEU A 126 -0.06 4.48 -0.84
N MET A 127 0.38 5.04 0.27
CA MET A 127 -0.34 5.06 1.53
C MET A 127 -0.57 6.52 1.94
N GLY A 128 -1.78 6.84 2.38
CA GLY A 128 -2.18 8.18 2.79
C GLY A 128 -3.00 8.18 4.07
N LEU A 129 -3.26 9.38 4.58
CA LEU A 129 -4.17 9.60 5.70
C LEU A 129 -5.38 10.41 5.23
N GLY A 130 -6.56 10.06 5.73
CA GLY A 130 -7.79 10.82 5.58
C GLY A 130 -8.78 10.21 4.59
N GLY A 131 -10.06 10.20 5.00
CA GLY A 131 -11.17 9.57 4.30
C GLY A 131 -12.34 10.47 3.93
N ASN A 132 -12.24 11.78 4.15
CA ASN A 132 -13.32 12.70 3.83
C ASN A 132 -13.34 13.00 2.31
N LEU A 133 -14.03 12.14 1.54
CA LEU A 133 -14.89 12.45 0.37
C LEU A 133 -15.37 11.20 -0.40
N ILE A 134 -14.77 10.01 -0.22
CA ILE A 134 -15.14 8.77 -0.95
C ILE A 134 -15.45 7.58 -0.01
N GLU A 135 -15.10 7.64 1.28
CA GLU A 135 -14.88 6.43 2.11
C GLU A 135 -15.98 6.00 3.07
N ASP A 136 -16.89 6.87 3.52
CA ASP A 136 -17.87 6.51 4.56
C ASP A 136 -18.70 5.23 4.31
N PRO A 137 -19.04 4.83 3.06
CA PRO A 137 -19.78 3.58 2.84
C PRO A 137 -18.94 2.30 2.69
N MET A 138 -17.61 2.39 2.49
CA MET A 138 -16.75 1.24 2.14
C MET A 138 -15.60 0.99 3.13
N SER A 139 -15.40 1.87 4.11
CA SER A 139 -14.37 1.69 5.13
C SER A 139 -14.73 0.58 6.12
N GLN A 140 -13.90 -0.46 6.18
CA GLN A 140 -13.92 -1.46 7.25
C GLN A 140 -12.52 -1.58 7.90
N GLN A 141 -12.52 -1.66 9.23
CA GLN A 141 -11.45 -2.04 10.17
C GLN A 141 -10.01 -1.48 10.06
N GLY A 142 -9.60 -0.68 9.07
CA GLY A 142 -8.26 -0.08 9.05
C GLY A 142 -8.00 1.01 8.00
N GLY A 143 -8.84 1.07 6.96
CA GLY A 143 -8.71 2.01 5.85
C GLY A 143 -9.46 1.52 4.64
N SER A 144 -9.17 2.09 3.47
CA SER A 144 -9.71 1.62 2.19
C SER A 144 -8.69 1.78 1.08
N THR A 145 -8.55 0.75 0.25
CA THR A 145 -7.77 0.85 -0.98
C THR A 145 -8.64 1.36 -2.12
N TYR A 146 -8.23 2.50 -2.69
CA TYR A 146 -8.79 3.13 -3.87
C TYR A 146 -7.82 2.98 -5.04
N GLY A 147 -7.97 1.92 -5.83
CA GLY A 147 -7.01 1.60 -6.90
C GLY A 147 -5.65 1.24 -6.32
N ASP A 148 -4.65 2.12 -6.47
CA ASP A 148 -3.29 1.93 -5.93
C ASP A 148 -2.98 2.82 -4.72
N VAL A 149 -4.00 3.46 -4.15
CA VAL A 149 -3.87 4.32 -2.98
C VAL A 149 -4.59 3.68 -1.80
N PHE A 150 -3.83 3.22 -0.82
CA PHE A 150 -4.35 2.83 0.47
C PHE A 150 -4.52 4.07 1.36
N LEU A 151 -5.73 4.32 1.82
CA LEU A 151 -6.04 5.42 2.72
C LEU A 151 -6.35 4.85 4.10
N MET A 152 -5.50 5.15 5.07
CA MET A 152 -5.74 4.73 6.45
C MET A 152 -6.87 5.58 7.04
N ASN A 153 -7.75 4.92 7.79
CA ASN A 153 -8.88 5.55 8.47
C ASN A 153 -8.40 6.35 9.69
N ILE A 154 -7.70 7.45 9.42
CA ILE A 154 -7.18 8.44 10.38
C ILE A 154 -7.49 9.82 9.82
N ASP A 155 -8.54 10.43 10.35
CA ASP A 155 -9.06 11.71 9.89
C ASP A 155 -8.37 12.90 10.55
N ASN A 156 -8.16 13.92 9.71
CA ASN A 156 -7.71 15.26 10.09
C ASN A 156 -6.54 15.29 11.11
N PRO A 157 -5.45 14.50 10.94
CA PRO A 157 -4.32 14.58 11.84
C PRO A 157 -3.70 15.98 11.77
N SER A 158 -3.36 16.55 12.93
CA SER A 158 -2.77 17.89 13.02
C SER A 158 -1.45 18.02 12.27
N ASP A 159 -0.67 16.93 12.20
CA ASP A 159 0.50 16.79 11.33
C ASP A 159 0.44 15.41 10.63
N PRO A 160 -0.14 15.34 9.41
CA PRO A 160 -0.25 14.09 8.67
C PRO A 160 1.11 13.46 8.32
N ALA A 161 2.14 14.30 8.12
CA ALA A 161 3.47 13.79 7.80
C ALA A 161 4.10 13.12 9.03
N GLN A 162 3.96 13.74 10.21
CA GLN A 162 4.45 13.14 11.45
C GLN A 162 3.70 11.85 11.79
N GLN A 163 2.38 11.82 11.61
CA GLN A 163 1.60 10.60 11.83
C GLN A 163 2.04 9.44 10.91
N LEU A 164 2.29 9.69 9.62
CA LEU A 164 2.86 8.68 8.73
C LEU A 164 4.24 8.20 9.17
N ARG A 165 5.11 9.11 9.64
CA ARG A 165 6.43 8.72 10.18
C ARG A 165 6.28 7.77 11.36
N ASP A 166 5.34 8.05 12.25
CA ASP A 166 5.13 7.27 13.46
C ASP A 166 4.56 5.88 13.15
N ILE A 167 3.63 5.79 12.20
CA ILE A 167 3.12 4.52 11.64
C ILE A 167 4.28 3.70 11.07
N ILE A 168 5.05 4.27 10.14
CA ILE A 168 6.16 3.58 9.47
C ILE A 168 7.22 3.11 10.48
N ARG A 169 7.62 3.97 11.42
CA ARG A 169 8.66 3.64 12.41
C ARG A 169 8.19 2.61 13.42
N ASN A 170 6.90 2.57 13.73
CA ASN A 170 6.35 1.59 14.65
C ASN A 170 6.08 0.25 13.95
N GLY A 171 5.82 0.25 12.64
CA GLY A 171 5.62 -0.97 11.85
C GLY A 171 4.28 -1.65 12.08
N HIS A 172 3.30 -0.95 12.66
CA HIS A 172 1.97 -1.49 12.93
C HIS A 172 0.89 -0.57 12.36
N ALA A 173 -0.27 -1.15 12.08
CA ALA A 173 -1.48 -0.40 11.75
C ALA A 173 -1.88 0.51 12.91
N TYR A 174 -2.32 1.73 12.57
CA TYR A 174 -2.84 2.68 13.54
C TYR A 174 -4.34 2.81 13.35
N TYR A 175 -5.03 2.97 14.47
CA TYR A 175 -6.47 3.12 14.52
C TYR A 175 -6.83 4.42 15.21
N GLU A 176 -7.91 5.04 14.76
CA GLU A 176 -8.50 6.17 15.46
C GLU A 176 -8.83 5.80 16.90
N ASN A 177 -8.73 6.82 17.76
CA ASN A 177 -9.16 6.71 19.12
C ASN A 177 -10.60 7.20 19.21
N ASP A 178 -11.51 6.35 19.68
CA ASP A 178 -12.94 6.65 19.87
C ASP A 178 -13.22 7.97 20.62
N ASN A 179 -12.23 8.48 21.38
CA ASN A 179 -12.33 9.72 22.16
C ASN A 179 -11.76 10.97 21.46
N GLY A 180 -11.46 10.92 20.15
CA GLY A 180 -10.88 12.04 19.40
C GLY A 180 -9.43 12.37 19.79
N GLY A 181 -8.74 11.42 20.43
CA GLY A 181 -7.31 11.50 20.73
C GLY A 181 -6.43 11.12 19.53
N PRO A 182 -5.10 11.27 19.62
CA PRO A 182 -4.21 10.82 18.55
C PRO A 182 -4.41 9.33 18.26
N ALA A 183 -4.35 8.96 16.99
CA ALA A 183 -4.41 7.58 16.55
C ALA A 183 -3.34 6.74 17.27
N ARG A 184 -3.68 5.49 17.57
CA ARG A 184 -2.82 4.60 18.36
C ARG A 184 -2.44 3.36 17.56
N PRO A 185 -1.24 2.81 17.76
CA PRO A 185 -0.88 1.54 17.16
C PRO A 185 -1.79 0.43 17.72
N GLY A 186 -2.27 -0.44 16.84
CA GLY A 186 -2.81 -1.74 17.23
C GLY A 186 -1.79 -2.85 17.07
N ALA A 187 -2.27 -4.10 17.04
CA ALA A 187 -1.43 -5.29 16.99
C ALA A 187 -1.15 -5.82 15.57
N LEU A 188 -1.83 -5.28 14.55
CA LEU A 188 -1.63 -5.72 13.17
C LEU A 188 -0.34 -5.14 12.61
N ASP A 189 0.56 -6.02 12.16
CA ASP A 189 1.79 -5.64 11.47
C ASP A 189 1.47 -4.90 10.15
N LEU A 190 2.18 -3.80 9.91
CA LEU A 190 1.95 -2.93 8.75
C LEU A 190 2.25 -3.64 7.43
N ASP A 191 3.18 -4.58 7.39
CA ASP A 191 3.53 -5.30 6.17
C ASP A 191 2.46 -6.31 5.78
N ARG A 192 1.83 -6.95 6.76
CA ARG A 192 0.64 -7.79 6.54
C ARG A 192 -0.53 -6.97 6.02
N LEU A 193 -0.79 -5.82 6.65
CA LEU A 193 -1.81 -4.89 6.19
C LEU A 193 -1.52 -4.42 4.76
N LEU A 194 -0.31 -3.95 4.47
CA LEU A 194 0.06 -3.48 3.14
C LEU A 194 0.00 -4.58 2.07
N HIS A 195 0.25 -5.85 2.44
CA HIS A 195 0.03 -6.98 1.55
C HIS A 195 -1.46 -7.17 1.26
N HIS A 196 -2.30 -7.17 2.28
CA HIS A 196 -3.77 -7.24 2.14
C HIS A 196 -4.29 -6.13 1.21
N GLU A 197 -3.88 -4.89 1.44
CA GLU A 197 -4.27 -3.74 0.62
C GLU A 197 -3.73 -3.83 -0.81
N GLU A 198 -2.54 -4.42 -1.02
CA GLU A 198 -1.99 -4.68 -2.35
C GLU A 198 -2.88 -5.65 -3.13
N ARG A 199 -3.46 -6.64 -2.47
CA ARG A 199 -4.41 -7.57 -3.10
C ARG A 199 -5.70 -6.87 -3.48
N HIS A 200 -6.22 -5.95 -2.66
CA HIS A 200 -7.35 -5.11 -3.07
C HIS A 200 -7.02 -4.26 -4.29
N SER A 201 -5.81 -3.68 -4.34
CA SER A 201 -5.32 -2.98 -5.52
C SER A 201 -5.29 -3.86 -6.78
N GLN A 202 -4.90 -5.14 -6.65
CA GLN A 202 -5.00 -6.10 -7.76
C GLN A 202 -6.45 -6.33 -8.19
N GLN A 203 -7.39 -6.46 -7.26
CA GLN A 203 -8.80 -6.64 -7.57
C GLN A 203 -9.36 -5.43 -8.34
N TRP A 204 -8.98 -4.21 -7.95
CA TRP A 204 -9.31 -2.98 -8.70
C TRP A 204 -8.75 -3.02 -10.13
N ALA A 205 -7.49 -3.43 -10.31
CA ALA A 205 -6.85 -3.50 -11.62
C ALA A 205 -7.53 -4.54 -12.54
N GLN A 206 -7.95 -5.68 -11.96
CA GLN A 206 -8.60 -6.76 -12.71
C GLN A 206 -10.04 -6.45 -13.10
N LEU A 207 -10.81 -5.85 -12.19
CA LEU A 207 -12.22 -5.55 -12.43
C LEU A 207 -12.42 -4.21 -13.14
N GLY A 208 -11.51 -3.25 -12.92
CA GLY A 208 -11.66 -1.86 -13.34
C GLY A 208 -12.65 -1.10 -12.46
N PHE A 209 -12.52 0.23 -12.46
CA PHE A 209 -13.22 1.12 -11.51
C PHE A 209 -14.73 0.83 -11.37
N LYS A 210 -15.46 0.82 -12.49
CA LYS A 210 -16.93 0.67 -12.47
C LYS A 210 -17.38 -0.68 -11.93
N ASN A 211 -16.79 -1.76 -12.44
CA ASN A 211 -17.19 -3.11 -12.05
C ASN A 211 -16.82 -3.40 -10.60
N PHE A 212 -15.69 -2.88 -10.12
CA PHE A 212 -15.30 -3.04 -8.72
C PHE A 212 -16.31 -2.33 -7.81
N VAL A 213 -16.64 -1.06 -8.07
CA VAL A 213 -17.63 -0.31 -7.27
C VAL A 213 -18.99 -1.02 -7.25
N GLU A 214 -19.46 -1.50 -8.40
CA GLU A 214 -20.74 -2.22 -8.50
C GLU A 214 -20.72 -3.56 -7.72
N GLN A 215 -19.67 -4.37 -7.91
CA GLN A 215 -19.58 -5.68 -7.26
C GLN A 215 -19.30 -5.57 -5.76
N TYR A 216 -18.41 -4.68 -5.34
CA TYR A 216 -18.11 -4.45 -3.93
C TYR A 216 -19.36 -3.95 -3.20
N GLY A 217 -20.09 -2.98 -3.76
CA GLY A 217 -21.35 -2.50 -3.19
C GLY A 217 -22.42 -3.59 -3.07
N GLN A 218 -22.55 -4.49 -4.06
CA GLN A 218 -23.45 -5.64 -3.95
C GLN A 218 -23.04 -6.60 -2.83
N LYS A 219 -21.74 -6.90 -2.69
CA LYS A 219 -21.24 -7.81 -1.66
C LYS A 219 -21.32 -7.23 -0.24
N MET A 220 -21.12 -5.92 -0.09
CA MET A 220 -21.38 -5.21 1.16
C MET A 220 -22.84 -5.34 1.61
N LEU A 221 -23.81 -5.21 0.69
CA LEU A 221 -25.23 -5.41 1.00
C LEU A 221 -25.54 -6.86 1.38
N GLU A 222 -24.96 -7.84 0.68
CA GLU A 222 -25.10 -9.26 1.02
C GLU A 222 -24.55 -9.57 2.42
N GLU A 223 -23.37 -9.05 2.77
CA GLU A 223 -22.75 -9.20 4.08
C GLU A 223 -23.65 -8.63 5.19
N GLN A 224 -24.20 -7.43 5.01
CA GLN A 224 -25.14 -6.84 5.98
C GLN A 224 -26.40 -7.68 6.22
N VAL A 225 -26.89 -8.37 5.19
CA VAL A 225 -28.10 -9.21 5.27
C VAL A 225 -27.80 -10.59 5.84
N THR A 226 -26.66 -11.18 5.48
CA THR A 226 -26.35 -12.59 5.74
C THR A 226 -25.38 -12.80 6.90
N GLY A 227 -24.66 -11.74 7.30
CA GLY A 227 -23.52 -11.82 8.22
C GLY A 227 -22.31 -12.57 7.67
N SER A 228 -22.33 -12.98 6.39
CA SER A 228 -21.21 -13.67 5.76
C SER A 228 -20.20 -12.67 5.24
N ARG A 229 -18.92 -12.87 5.56
CA ARG A 229 -17.83 -11.96 5.19
C ARG A 229 -17.77 -11.72 3.68
N ASN A 230 -17.55 -10.46 3.30
CA ASN A 230 -17.42 -10.09 1.89
C ASN A 230 -16.26 -10.86 1.21
N PRO A 231 -16.51 -11.59 0.10
CA PRO A 231 -15.48 -12.38 -0.58
C PRO A 231 -14.26 -11.58 -1.04
N PHE A 232 -14.39 -10.26 -1.25
CA PHE A 232 -13.25 -9.41 -1.58
C PHE A 232 -12.22 -9.38 -0.44
N GLU A 233 -12.67 -9.30 0.80
CA GLU A 233 -11.83 -9.32 2.01
C GLU A 233 -11.14 -10.68 2.17
N THR A 234 -11.88 -11.78 2.00
CA THR A 234 -11.31 -13.14 2.07
C THR A 234 -10.27 -13.38 0.99
N ASN A 235 -10.53 -12.92 -0.25
CA ASN A 235 -9.58 -13.04 -1.36
C ASN A 235 -8.38 -12.09 -1.25
N ALA A 236 -8.50 -11.04 -0.43
CA ALA A 236 -7.40 -10.13 -0.08
C ALA A 236 -6.59 -10.62 1.14
N GLY A 237 -7.07 -11.65 1.85
CA GLY A 237 -6.40 -12.19 3.03
C GLY A 237 -6.96 -11.52 4.28
N ALA A 238 -8.07 -12.04 4.77
CA ALA A 238 -8.79 -11.42 5.88
C ALA A 238 -7.94 -11.39 7.17
N SER A 239 -7.13 -12.42 7.45
CA SER A 239 -6.23 -12.44 8.60
C SER A 239 -5.15 -11.36 8.47
N ASP A 240 -4.62 -11.16 7.26
CA ASP A 240 -3.62 -10.13 6.98
C ASP A 240 -4.18 -8.71 7.04
N GLY A 241 -5.49 -8.55 6.83
CA GLY A 241 -6.24 -7.32 7.09
C GLY A 241 -6.62 -7.11 8.57
N GLY A 242 -6.30 -8.05 9.46
CA GLY A 242 -6.64 -8.00 10.89
C GLY A 242 -8.02 -8.55 11.24
N TYR A 243 -8.74 -9.14 10.29
CA TYR A 243 -10.02 -9.79 10.54
C TYR A 243 -9.79 -11.20 11.08
N HIS A 244 -10.00 -11.38 12.39
CA HIS A 244 -10.06 -12.70 13.01
C HIS A 244 -11.50 -13.23 12.97
N GLU A 245 -11.67 -14.55 12.80
CA GLU A 245 -12.95 -15.25 13.05
C GLU A 245 -13.15 -15.53 14.54
#